data_AF-A0A9D7F374-F1
#
_entry.id   AF-A0A9D7F374-F1
#
_cell.length_a   1.000
_cell.length_b   1.000
_cell.length_c   1.000
_cell.angle_alpha   90.00
_cell.angle_beta   90.00
_cell.angle_gamma   90.00
#
_symmetry.space_group_name_H-M   'P 1'
#
loop_
_entity.id
_entity.type
_entity.pdbx_description
1 polymer ?
#
loop_
_entity_poly.entity_id
_entity_poly.type
_entity_poly.pdbx_seq_one_letter_code
_entity_poly.pdbx_strand_id
1 'polypeptide(L)'
;MIKKTVLLLIICGAIISLQYMRVTASANADVKSYYLKQIETLKTAIESFRTAVNQKHSNQDLQKQFSICRISYKKLAVLTDYFNQYETRLLNSPAINRIESEVVDRIIPPSGFQAIEDILFNDWDDNNYNKIDSLLNDIIQILRRLEKEPDMKYKFKDELV
;
A
#
# COMPACT_ATOMS: atom_id res chain seq x y z
N MET A 1 39.82 -30.21 -32.37
CA MET A 1 38.76 -29.16 -32.53
C MET A 1 37.65 -29.26 -31.49
N ILE A 2 37.14 -30.46 -31.16
CA ILE A 2 36.00 -30.68 -30.24
C ILE A 2 36.14 -29.99 -28.87
N LYS A 3 37.34 -29.98 -28.26
CA LYS A 3 37.56 -29.35 -26.94
C LYS A 3 37.29 -27.84 -26.90
N LYS A 4 37.53 -27.11 -28.00
CA LYS A 4 37.29 -25.66 -28.07
C LYS A 4 35.80 -25.34 -28.20
N THR A 5 35.05 -26.15 -28.95
CA THR A 5 33.60 -26.00 -29.11
C THR A 5 32.87 -26.30 -27.81
N VAL A 6 33.28 -27.34 -27.07
CA VAL A 6 32.71 -27.65 -25.75
C VAL A 6 32.99 -26.54 -24.73
N LEU A 7 34.21 -25.99 -24.71
CA LEU A 7 34.56 -24.86 -23.85
C LEU A 7 33.71 -23.61 -24.17
N LEU A 8 33.48 -23.32 -25.45
CA LEU A 8 32.65 -22.19 -25.88
C LEU A 8 31.19 -22.35 -25.41
N LEU A 9 30.63 -23.55 -25.51
CA LEU A 9 29.26 -23.82 -25.07
C LEU A 9 29.10 -23.69 -23.55
N ILE A 10 30.11 -24.12 -22.77
CA ILE A 10 30.11 -23.94 -21.31
C ILE A 10 30.17 -22.45 -20.95
N ILE A 11 31.00 -21.66 -21.64
CA ILE A 11 31.10 -20.21 -21.41
C ILE A 11 29.78 -19.52 -21.78
N CYS A 12 29.18 -19.84 -22.93
CA CYS A 12 27.88 -19.29 -23.32
C CYS A 12 26.78 -19.67 -22.33
N GLY A 13 26.73 -20.92 -21.88
CA GLY A 13 25.78 -21.37 -20.86
C GLY A 13 25.96 -20.63 -19.53
N ALA A 14 27.20 -20.42 -19.09
CA ALA A 14 27.49 -19.66 -17.88
C ALA A 14 27.08 -18.18 -18.00
N ILE A 15 27.33 -17.55 -19.15
CA ILE A 15 26.93 -16.15 -19.41
C ILE A 15 25.41 -16.01 -19.40
N ILE A 16 24.69 -16.93 -20.07
CA ILE A 16 23.23 -16.92 -20.08
C ILE A 16 22.69 -17.12 -18.66
N SER A 17 23.21 -18.10 -17.91
CA SER A 17 22.81 -18.34 -16.51
C SER A 17 23.05 -17.12 -15.61
N LEU A 18 24.21 -16.45 -15.75
CA LEU A 18 24.53 -15.22 -15.02
C LEU A 18 23.59 -14.06 -15.39
N GLN A 19 23.20 -13.93 -16.65
CA GLN A 19 22.26 -12.91 -17.10
C GLN A 19 20.86 -13.17 -16.53
N TYR A 20 20.37 -14.41 -16.57
CA TYR A 20 19.09 -14.78 -15.99
C TYR A 20 19.02 -14.48 -14.49
N MET A 21 20.05 -14.84 -13.71
CA MET A 21 20.11 -14.55 -12.27
C MET A 21 20.15 -13.05 -11.95
N ARG A 22 20.79 -12.23 -12.79
CA ARG A 22 20.80 -10.77 -12.60
C ARG A 22 19.44 -10.12 -12.86
N VAL A 23 18.70 -10.61 -13.85
CA VAL A 23 17.38 -10.07 -14.23
C VAL A 23 16.32 -10.33 -13.15
N THR A 24 16.33 -11.50 -12.51
CA THR A 24 15.37 -11.80 -11.43
C THR A 24 15.66 -10.99 -10.17
N ALA A 25 16.92 -10.92 -9.76
CA ALA A 25 17.35 -10.12 -8.62
C ALA A 25 17.06 -8.62 -8.79
N SER A 26 17.15 -8.10 -10.03
CA SER A 26 16.78 -6.70 -10.30
C SER A 26 15.27 -6.48 -10.25
N ALA A 27 14.46 -7.39 -10.80
CA ALA A 27 13.01 -7.24 -10.83
C ALA A 27 12.39 -7.18 -9.42
N ASN A 28 12.83 -8.03 -8.50
CA ASN A 28 12.35 -8.00 -7.12
C ASN A 28 12.76 -6.74 -6.36
N ALA A 29 14.00 -6.27 -6.57
CA ALA A 29 14.46 -4.99 -6.04
C ALA A 29 13.64 -3.80 -6.59
N ASP A 30 13.28 -3.84 -7.88
CA ASP A 30 12.46 -2.82 -8.53
C ASP A 30 11.03 -2.80 -7.96
N VAL A 31 10.41 -3.98 -7.75
CA VAL A 31 9.08 -4.07 -7.12
C VAL A 31 9.11 -3.56 -5.69
N LYS A 32 10.14 -3.91 -4.90
CA LYS A 32 10.32 -3.38 -3.54
C LYS A 32 10.48 -1.85 -3.54
N SER A 33 11.30 -1.33 -4.45
CA SER A 33 11.51 0.11 -4.60
C SER A 33 10.19 0.82 -4.97
N TYR A 34 9.44 0.25 -5.91
CA TYR A 34 8.12 0.73 -6.29
C TYR A 34 7.16 0.73 -5.10
N TYR A 35 7.10 -0.35 -4.34
CA TYR A 35 6.26 -0.50 -3.15
C TYR A 35 6.52 0.61 -2.13
N LEU A 36 7.79 0.78 -1.73
CA LEU A 36 8.20 1.81 -0.77
C LEU A 36 7.90 3.22 -1.29
N LYS A 37 8.12 3.45 -2.59
CA LYS A 37 7.79 4.72 -3.23
C LYS A 37 6.28 5.01 -3.21
N GLN A 38 5.43 4.01 -3.44
CA GLN A 38 3.97 4.21 -3.37
C GLN A 38 3.51 4.47 -1.94
N ILE A 39 4.10 3.80 -0.93
CA ILE A 39 3.82 4.10 0.48
C ILE A 39 4.13 5.57 0.79
N GLU A 40 5.32 6.04 0.41
CA GLU A 40 5.71 7.43 0.67
C GLU A 40 4.83 8.43 -0.09
N THR A 41 4.53 8.14 -1.37
CA THR A 41 3.62 8.97 -2.18
C THR A 41 2.24 9.07 -1.54
N LEU A 42 1.72 7.99 -0.98
CA LEU A 42 0.44 8.01 -0.27
C LEU A 42 0.53 8.76 1.07
N LYS A 43 1.60 8.57 1.84
CA LYS A 43 1.82 9.31 3.10
C LYS A 43 1.79 10.82 2.86
N THR A 44 2.54 11.32 1.86
CA THR A 44 2.55 12.74 1.51
C THR A 44 1.15 13.25 1.11
N ALA A 45 0.40 12.48 0.31
CA ALA A 45 -0.96 12.85 -0.07
C ALA A 45 -1.89 12.94 1.15
N ILE A 46 -1.80 11.99 2.08
CA ILE A 46 -2.58 11.96 3.31
C ILE A 46 -2.21 13.13 4.24
N GLU A 47 -0.94 13.49 4.35
CA GLU A 47 -0.50 14.65 5.14
C GLU A 47 -1.02 15.98 4.55
N SER A 48 -1.02 16.12 3.22
CA SER A 48 -1.66 17.25 2.54
C SER A 48 -3.16 17.30 2.83
N PHE A 49 -3.85 16.16 2.71
CA PHE A 49 -5.28 16.09 3.00
C PHE A 49 -5.57 16.44 4.47
N ARG A 50 -4.80 15.88 5.40
CA ARG A 50 -4.91 16.16 6.83
C ARG A 50 -4.69 17.63 7.15
N THR A 51 -3.77 18.30 6.45
CA THR A 51 -3.56 19.75 6.57
C THR A 51 -4.80 20.52 6.14
N ALA A 52 -5.40 20.17 4.99
CA ALA A 52 -6.64 20.80 4.52
C ALA A 52 -7.83 20.58 5.49
N VAL A 53 -7.93 19.39 6.10
CA VAL A 53 -8.92 19.09 7.15
C VAL A 53 -8.71 19.98 8.37
N ASN A 54 -7.47 20.09 8.86
CA ASN A 54 -7.15 20.91 10.04
C ASN A 54 -7.30 22.41 9.81
N GLN A 55 -7.15 22.86 8.56
CA GLN A 55 -7.42 24.23 8.13
C GLN A 55 -8.90 24.48 7.78
N LYS A 56 -9.75 23.47 7.96
CA LYS A 56 -11.19 23.52 7.68
C LYS A 56 -11.52 23.99 6.27
N HIS A 57 -10.82 23.43 5.28
CA HIS A 57 -11.12 23.69 3.88
C HIS A 57 -12.54 23.22 3.51
N SER A 58 -13.08 23.79 2.43
CA SER A 58 -14.41 23.45 1.93
C SER A 58 -14.54 21.95 1.65
N ASN A 59 -15.75 21.38 1.81
CA ASN A 59 -16.03 19.99 1.45
C ASN A 59 -15.54 19.65 0.03
N GLN A 60 -15.75 20.55 -0.94
CA GLN A 60 -15.32 20.35 -2.31
C GLN A 60 -13.79 20.20 -2.43
N ASP A 61 -13.02 20.96 -1.66
CA ASP A 61 -11.55 20.82 -1.64
C ASP A 61 -11.11 19.55 -0.93
N LEU A 62 -11.82 19.14 0.13
CA LEU A 62 -11.56 17.87 0.80
C LEU A 62 -11.85 16.67 -0.11
N GLN A 63 -12.93 16.71 -0.91
CA GLN A 63 -13.23 15.68 -1.91
C GLN A 63 -12.13 15.58 -2.98
N LYS A 64 -11.52 16.70 -3.39
CA LYS A 64 -10.35 16.71 -4.30
C LYS A 64 -9.14 16.05 -3.62
N GLN A 65 -8.82 16.40 -2.38
CA GLN A 65 -7.72 15.80 -1.62
C GLN A 65 -7.95 14.29 -1.42
N PHE A 66 -9.17 13.89 -1.10
CA PHE A 66 -9.56 12.48 -1.00
C PHE A 66 -9.33 11.74 -2.32
N SER A 67 -9.71 12.32 -3.45
CA SER A 67 -9.51 11.72 -4.78
C SER A 67 -8.02 11.49 -5.08
N ILE A 68 -7.15 12.45 -4.73
CA ILE A 68 -5.70 12.32 -4.85
C ILE A 68 -5.19 11.15 -4.00
N CYS A 69 -5.63 11.08 -2.74
CA CYS A 69 -5.27 9.99 -1.84
C CYS A 69 -5.74 8.63 -2.37
N ARG A 70 -6.97 8.54 -2.89
CA ARG A 70 -7.53 7.31 -3.47
C ARG A 70 -6.75 6.83 -4.69
N ILE A 71 -6.36 7.74 -5.58
CA ILE A 71 -5.54 7.39 -6.74
C ILE A 71 -4.18 6.85 -6.30
N SER A 72 -3.55 7.49 -5.31
CA SER A 72 -2.28 7.04 -4.75
C SER A 72 -2.41 5.66 -4.09
N TYR A 73 -3.45 5.46 -3.27
CA TYR A 73 -3.74 4.18 -2.64
C TYR A 73 -3.98 3.05 -3.64
N LYS A 74 -4.72 3.29 -4.73
CA LYS A 74 -4.96 2.26 -5.76
C LYS A 74 -3.67 1.72 -6.38
N LYS A 75 -2.60 2.53 -6.48
CA LYS A 75 -1.29 2.07 -6.97
C LYS A 75 -0.59 1.15 -5.96
N LEU A 76 -0.78 1.40 -4.68
CA LEU A 76 -0.25 0.59 -3.59
C LEU A 76 -1.07 -0.71 -3.39
N ALA A 77 -2.38 -0.64 -3.62
CA ALA A 77 -3.36 -1.69 -3.29
C ALA A 77 -3.01 -3.06 -3.86
N VAL A 78 -2.54 -3.14 -5.10
CA VAL A 78 -2.17 -4.41 -5.75
C VAL A 78 -1.14 -5.19 -4.94
N LEU A 79 -0.14 -4.48 -4.39
CA LEU A 79 0.93 -5.10 -3.62
C LEU A 79 0.51 -5.36 -2.18
N THR A 80 -0.27 -4.46 -1.56
CA THR A 80 -0.76 -4.70 -0.20
C THR A 80 -1.81 -5.82 -0.15
N ASP A 81 -2.63 -5.99 -1.18
CA ASP A 81 -3.57 -7.12 -1.29
C ASP A 81 -2.86 -8.46 -1.36
N TYR A 82 -1.69 -8.50 -2.00
CA TYR A 82 -0.89 -9.73 -2.08
C TYR A 82 -0.12 -10.00 -0.78
N PHE A 83 0.54 -8.98 -0.22
CA PHE A 83 1.49 -9.15 0.87
C PHE A 83 0.95 -8.81 2.27
N ASN A 84 -0.15 -8.07 2.37
CA ASN A 84 -0.60 -7.38 3.59
C ASN A 84 -2.14 -7.31 3.68
N GLN A 85 -2.80 -8.44 3.46
CA GLN A 85 -4.28 -8.51 3.41
C GLN A 85 -4.96 -7.91 4.64
N TYR A 86 -4.35 -8.08 5.82
CA TYR A 86 -4.86 -7.50 7.06
C TYR A 86 -4.83 -5.97 7.03
N GLU A 87 -3.69 -5.36 6.69
CA GLU A 87 -3.58 -3.91 6.56
C GLU A 87 -4.44 -3.36 5.43
N THR A 88 -4.55 -4.05 4.28
CA THR A 88 -5.43 -3.60 3.20
C THR A 88 -6.88 -3.54 3.67
N ARG A 89 -7.33 -4.56 4.42
CA ARG A 89 -8.69 -4.55 4.98
C ARG A 89 -8.90 -3.32 5.84
N LEU A 90 -7.96 -2.97 6.72
CA LEU A 90 -8.07 -1.77 7.56
C LEU A 90 -8.09 -0.45 6.77
N LEU A 91 -7.28 -0.37 5.70
CA LEU A 91 -7.19 0.81 4.84
C LEU A 91 -8.45 1.05 4.00
N ASN A 92 -9.21 0.00 3.66
CA ASN A 92 -10.34 0.08 2.73
C ASN A 92 -11.53 -0.79 3.16
N SER A 93 -11.77 -0.89 4.47
CA SER A 93 -12.94 -1.57 5.05
C SER A 93 -14.24 -0.99 4.50
N PRO A 94 -15.33 -1.79 4.41
CA PRO A 94 -16.68 -1.27 4.26
C PRO A 94 -17.02 -0.16 5.26
N ALA A 95 -17.78 0.85 4.83
CA ALA A 95 -18.24 1.96 5.67
C ALA A 95 -19.40 1.56 6.63
N ILE A 96 -19.35 0.35 7.19
CA ILE A 96 -20.38 -0.19 8.08
C ILE A 96 -19.75 -0.81 9.33
N ASN A 97 -20.50 -0.80 10.43
CA ASN A 97 -20.15 -1.56 11.61
C ASN A 97 -20.08 -3.05 11.26
N ARG A 98 -19.04 -3.73 11.71
CA ARG A 98 -18.86 -5.17 11.47
C ARG A 98 -18.57 -5.93 12.75
N ILE A 99 -18.85 -7.23 12.73
CA ILE A 99 -18.51 -8.18 13.79
C ILE A 99 -17.50 -9.15 13.18
N GLU A 100 -16.42 -9.45 13.90
CA GLU A 100 -15.47 -10.49 13.49
C GLU A 100 -15.87 -11.83 14.11
N SER A 101 -15.88 -12.88 13.29
CA SER A 101 -16.36 -14.23 13.66
C SER A 101 -15.66 -14.82 14.88
N GLU A 102 -14.43 -14.36 15.16
CA GLU A 102 -13.56 -14.86 16.22
C GLU A 102 -13.78 -14.14 17.57
N VAL A 103 -14.50 -13.01 17.59
CA VAL A 103 -14.77 -12.24 18.81
C VAL A 103 -16.26 -11.91 18.88
N VAL A 104 -17.02 -12.80 19.50
CA VAL A 104 -18.42 -12.56 19.86
C VAL A 104 -18.48 -11.27 20.70
N ASP A 105 -19.38 -10.36 20.35
CA ASP A 105 -19.64 -9.06 21.01
C ASP A 105 -18.68 -7.89 20.75
N ARG A 106 -17.71 -7.99 19.81
CA ARG A 106 -16.91 -6.83 19.40
C ARG A 106 -17.46 -6.19 18.11
N ILE A 107 -18.03 -5.00 18.23
CA ILE A 107 -18.36 -4.14 17.08
C ILE A 107 -17.10 -3.38 16.67
N ILE A 108 -16.71 -3.55 15.40
CA ILE A 108 -15.61 -2.80 14.79
C ILE A 108 -16.22 -1.66 13.97
N PRO A 109 -15.87 -0.39 14.26
CA PRO A 109 -16.40 0.75 13.55
C PRO A 109 -15.85 0.85 12.11
N PRO A 110 -16.52 1.62 11.23
CA PRO A 110 -15.99 1.99 9.92
C PRO A 110 -14.59 2.59 10.01
N SER A 111 -13.70 2.17 9.12
CA SER A 111 -12.31 2.65 9.08
C SER A 111 -11.83 2.91 7.65
N GLY A 112 -10.73 3.63 7.52
CA GLY A 112 -10.01 3.78 6.26
C GLY A 112 -10.77 4.61 5.22
N PHE A 113 -10.46 4.37 3.95
CA PHE A 113 -10.89 5.21 2.84
C PHE A 113 -12.40 5.24 2.61
N GLN A 114 -13.10 4.11 2.73
CA GLN A 114 -14.55 4.11 2.47
C GLN A 114 -15.32 4.83 3.58
N ALA A 115 -14.84 4.79 4.83
CA ALA A 115 -15.43 5.57 5.91
C ALA A 115 -15.26 7.08 5.68
N ILE A 116 -14.10 7.51 5.16
CA ILE A 116 -13.89 8.91 4.78
C ILE A 116 -14.76 9.29 3.58
N GLU A 117 -14.89 8.39 2.59
CA GLU A 117 -15.74 8.57 1.41
C GLU A 117 -17.19 8.86 1.81
N ASP A 118 -17.75 8.01 2.66
CA ASP A 118 -19.13 8.13 3.12
C ASP A 118 -19.40 9.48 3.82
N ILE A 119 -18.48 9.92 4.69
CA ILE A 119 -18.55 11.23 5.35
C ILE A 119 -18.50 12.38 4.35
N LEU A 120 -17.63 12.31 3.33
CA LEU A 120 -17.42 13.43 2.41
C LEU A 120 -18.53 13.58 1.36
N PHE A 121 -19.16 12.47 0.96
CA PHE A 121 -20.08 12.45 -0.17
C PHE A 121 -21.55 12.24 0.23
N ASN A 122 -21.83 11.59 1.36
CA ASN A 122 -23.19 11.30 1.80
C ASN A 122 -23.58 12.08 3.06
N ASP A 123 -22.70 12.11 4.07
CA ASP A 123 -23.01 12.61 5.42
C ASP A 123 -22.16 13.83 5.82
N TRP A 124 -21.97 14.80 4.92
CA TRP A 124 -21.13 15.96 5.23
C TRP A 124 -21.76 16.87 6.29
N ASP A 125 -20.98 17.19 7.30
CA ASP A 125 -21.27 18.15 8.37
C ASP A 125 -19.94 18.79 8.81
N ASP A 126 -19.91 20.10 9.06
CA ASP A 126 -18.71 20.82 9.52
C ASP A 126 -18.20 20.36 10.90
N ASN A 127 -18.94 19.51 11.61
CA ASN A 127 -18.46 18.85 12.82
C ASN A 127 -17.60 17.60 12.54
N ASN A 128 -17.53 17.14 11.28
CA ASN A 128 -16.84 15.91 10.91
C ASN A 128 -15.32 16.04 10.73
N TYR A 129 -14.72 17.25 10.78
CA TYR A 129 -13.27 17.42 10.60
C TYR A 129 -12.45 16.54 11.56
N ASN A 130 -12.82 16.49 12.85
CA ASN A 130 -12.10 15.69 13.84
C ASN A 130 -12.20 14.17 13.55
N LYS A 131 -13.35 13.72 13.04
CA LYS A 131 -13.56 12.33 12.67
C LYS A 131 -12.70 11.94 11.47
N ILE A 132 -12.62 12.81 10.46
CA ILE A 132 -11.76 12.61 9.29
C ILE A 132 -10.28 12.65 9.71
N ASP A 133 -9.86 13.60 10.56
CA ASP A 133 -8.47 13.65 11.05
C ASP A 133 -8.06 12.36 11.76
N SER A 134 -8.93 11.81 12.61
CA SER A 134 -8.70 10.52 13.28
C SER A 134 -8.52 9.38 12.28
N LEU A 135 -9.41 9.26 11.28
CA LEU A 135 -9.33 8.23 10.25
C LEU A 135 -8.05 8.36 9.40
N LEU A 136 -7.64 9.60 9.07
CA LEU A 136 -6.39 9.88 8.37
C LEU A 136 -5.17 9.50 9.22
N ASN A 137 -5.19 9.79 10.52
CA ASN A 137 -4.14 9.37 11.44
C ASN A 137 -4.03 7.84 11.51
N ASP A 138 -5.13 7.11 11.56
CA ASP A 138 -5.13 5.64 11.55
C ASP A 138 -4.48 5.09 10.27
N ILE A 139 -4.82 5.67 9.10
CA ILE A 139 -4.17 5.36 7.83
C ILE A 139 -2.65 5.60 7.92
N ILE A 140 -2.21 6.73 8.47
CA ILE A 140 -0.76 7.03 8.65
C ILE A 140 -0.08 5.95 9.50
N GLN A 141 -0.69 5.48 10.59
CA GLN A 141 -0.11 4.44 11.43
C GLN A 141 0.00 3.09 10.70
N ILE A 142 -0.98 2.76 9.86
CA ILE A 142 -0.93 1.57 9.02
C ILE A 142 0.20 1.69 8.00
N LEU A 143 0.34 2.82 7.31
CA LEU A 143 1.41 3.05 6.33
C LEU A 143 2.81 2.96 6.97
N ARG A 144 2.97 3.47 8.19
CA ARG A 144 4.22 3.32 8.96
C ARG A 144 4.54 1.87 9.30
N ARG A 145 3.52 1.05 9.56
CA ARG A 145 3.67 -0.38 9.83
C ARG A 145 4.13 -1.12 8.57
N LEU A 146 3.51 -0.84 7.42
CA LEU A 146 3.89 -1.39 6.13
C LEU A 146 5.34 -1.03 5.77
N GLU A 147 5.74 0.22 6.02
CA GLU A 147 7.11 0.70 5.77
C GLU A 147 8.17 0.03 6.66
N LYS A 148 7.83 -0.26 7.93
CA LYS A 148 8.77 -0.79 8.93
C LYS A 148 8.63 -2.29 9.16
N GLU A 149 7.93 -2.99 8.26
CA GLU A 149 7.61 -4.41 8.47
C GLU A 149 8.90 -5.26 8.51
N PRO A 150 9.14 -6.02 9.59
CA PRO A 150 10.37 -6.84 9.74
C PRO A 150 10.56 -7.86 8.62
N ASP A 151 9.44 -8.37 8.11
CA ASP A 151 9.39 -9.43 7.10
C ASP A 151 9.45 -8.91 5.67
N MET A 152 9.60 -7.60 5.47
CA MET A 152 9.73 -7.00 4.13
C MET A 152 10.89 -7.63 3.33
N LYS A 153 11.96 -8.04 4.01
CA LYS A 153 13.09 -8.74 3.37
C LYS A 153 12.74 -10.13 2.84
N TYR A 154 11.64 -10.75 3.28
CA TYR A 154 11.16 -12.05 2.81
C TYR A 154 10.14 -11.92 1.68
N LYS A 155 9.41 -10.80 1.61
CA LYS A 155 8.36 -10.55 0.60
C LYS A 155 8.87 -10.37 -0.82
N PHE A 156 10.10 -9.88 -0.97
CA PHE A 156 10.71 -9.58 -2.27
C PHE A 156 11.98 -10.42 -2.51
N LYS A 157 12.00 -11.66 -2.02
CA LYS A 157 13.12 -12.59 -2.29
C LYS A 157 12.93 -13.31 -3.63
N ASP A 158 14.06 -13.70 -4.22
CA ASP A 158 14.12 -14.54 -5.42
C ASP A 158 13.79 -16.03 -5.17
N GLU A 159 13.51 -16.43 -3.92
CA GLU A 159 13.26 -17.83 -3.59
C GLU A 159 11.87 -18.24 -4.09
N LEU A 160 11.88 -19.06 -5.15
CA LEU A 160 10.75 -19.82 -5.65
C LEU A 160 10.20 -20.71 -4.53
N VAL A 161 8.91 -20.57 -4.22
CA VAL A 161 8.12 -21.70 -3.73
C VAL A 161 8.00 -22.72 -4.87
#